data_AF-A0A6L9M1I8-F1
#
_entry.id   AF-A0A6L9M1I8-F1
#
_cell.length_a   1.000
_cell.length_b   1.000
_cell.length_c   1.000
_cell.angle_alpha   90.00
_cell.angle_beta   90.00
_cell.angle_gamma   90.00
#
_symmetry.space_group_name_H-M   'P 1'
#
loop_
_entity.id
_entity.type
_entity.pdbx_description
1 polymer ?
#
loop_
_entity_poly.entity_id
_entity_poly.type
_entity_poly.pdbx_seq_one_letter_code
_entity_poly.pdbx_strand_id
1 'polypeptide(L)'
;MPKIEFERYFINASIKLAIEQGMNHTQFAKHIYGDSATSATRWRMMRNGDKGIYPKVSLSFARDIAKALNTDLPSLIFRVDQQYQLNTRQDEKDILSAPITP
;
A
#
# COMPACT_ATOMS: atom_id res chain seq x y z
N MET A 1 10.32 4.34 18.04
CA MET A 1 9.37 3.52 17.23
C MET A 1 9.58 3.90 15.77
N PRO A 2 9.79 2.96 14.84
CA PRO A 2 9.82 3.34 13.44
C PRO A 2 8.46 3.93 13.10
N LYS A 3 8.45 5.16 12.61
CA LYS A 3 7.25 5.87 12.16
C LYS A 3 6.60 4.96 11.12
N ILE A 4 5.46 4.34 11.46
CA ILE A 4 4.76 3.57 10.47
C ILE A 4 4.11 4.56 9.52
N GLU A 5 4.76 4.82 8.39
CA GLU A 5 4.32 5.80 7.43
C GLU A 5 3.06 5.29 6.72
N PHE A 6 1.99 6.09 6.75
CA PHE A 6 0.71 5.84 6.08
C PHE A 6 0.91 5.32 4.64
N GLU A 7 1.92 5.84 3.95
CA GLU A 7 2.39 5.44 2.63
C GLU A 7 2.56 3.93 2.49
N ARG A 8 3.19 3.28 3.47
CA ARG A 8 3.43 1.83 3.42
C ARG A 8 2.12 1.06 3.46
N TYR A 9 1.20 1.43 4.34
CA TYR A 9 -0.12 0.78 4.42
C TYR A 9 -0.96 1.06 3.19
N PHE A 10 -0.95 2.29 2.70
CA PHE A 10 -1.66 2.69 1.50
C PHE A 10 -1.21 1.85 0.30
N ILE A 11 0.10 1.72 0.09
CA ILE A 11 0.66 0.93 -1.01
C ILE A 11 0.35 -0.56 -0.84
N ASN A 12 0.51 -1.12 0.36
CA ASN A 12 0.23 -2.54 0.62
C ASN A 12 -1.25 -2.90 0.42
N ALA A 13 -2.16 -2.04 0.87
CA ALA A 13 -3.59 -2.21 0.63
C ALA A 13 -3.92 -2.14 -0.86
N SER A 14 -3.33 -1.17 -1.58
CA SER A 14 -3.52 -1.03 -3.02
C SER A 14 -3.00 -2.25 -3.80
N ILE A 15 -1.86 -2.83 -3.38
CA ILE A 15 -1.32 -4.08 -3.94
C ILE A 15 -2.29 -5.24 -3.72
N LYS A 16 -2.80 -5.39 -2.50
CA LYS A 16 -3.73 -6.46 -2.16
C LYS A 16 -4.99 -6.39 -3.03
N LEU A 17 -5.55 -5.20 -3.18
CA LEU A 17 -6.70 -4.95 -4.04
C LEU A 17 -6.40 -5.25 -5.52
N ALA A 18 -5.23 -4.87 -6.02
CA ALA A 18 -4.83 -5.19 -7.38
C ALA A 18 -4.76 -6.71 -7.61
N ILE A 19 -4.18 -7.45 -6.67
CA ILE A 19 -4.08 -8.91 -6.72
C ILE A 19 -5.47 -9.56 -6.65
N GLU A 20 -6.36 -9.07 -5.79
CA GLU A 20 -7.76 -9.52 -5.70
C GLU A 20 -8.52 -9.30 -7.03
N GLN A 21 -8.15 -8.27 -7.80
CA GLN A 21 -8.68 -8.02 -9.15
C GLN A 21 -7.94 -8.81 -10.26
N GLY A 22 -7.01 -9.69 -9.91
CA GLY A 22 -6.24 -10.50 -10.86
C GLY A 22 -5.12 -9.74 -11.59
N MET A 23 -4.74 -8.55 -11.11
CA MET A 23 -3.63 -7.78 -11.68
C MET A 23 -2.30 -8.13 -11.00
N ASN A 24 -1.28 -8.41 -11.81
CA ASN A 24 0.09 -8.47 -11.33
C ASN A 24 0.71 -7.05 -11.20
N HIS A 25 1.86 -6.95 -10.54
CA HIS A 25 2.53 -5.66 -10.32
C HIS A 25 2.84 -4.89 -11.61
N THR A 26 3.18 -5.58 -12.70
CA THR A 26 3.50 -4.93 -13.98
C THR A 26 2.25 -4.35 -14.62
N GLN A 27 1.15 -5.09 -14.64
CA GLN A 27 -0.15 -4.61 -15.13
C GLN A 27 -0.60 -3.42 -14.29
N PHE A 28 -0.56 -3.55 -12.97
CA PHE A 28 -0.97 -2.47 -12.07
C PHE A 28 -0.13 -1.20 -12.27
N ALA A 29 1.19 -1.34 -12.42
CA ALA A 29 2.07 -0.23 -12.74
C ALA A 29 1.70 0.47 -14.06
N LYS A 30 1.32 -0.30 -15.09
CA LYS A 30 0.86 0.26 -16.37
C LYS A 30 -0.47 1.00 -16.24
N HIS A 31 -1.38 0.53 -15.40
CA HIS A 31 -2.64 1.24 -15.14
C HIS A 31 -2.42 2.58 -14.44
N ILE A 32 -1.40 2.70 -13.58
CA ILE A 32 -1.10 3.95 -12.85
C ILE A 32 -0.27 4.92 -13.70
N TYR A 33 0.80 4.44 -14.32
CA TYR A 33 1.80 5.29 -14.99
C TYR A 33 1.70 5.31 -16.52
N GLY A 34 0.77 4.55 -17.10
CA GLY A 34 0.69 4.31 -18.53
C GLY A 34 1.58 3.16 -19.01
N ASP A 35 1.45 2.79 -20.29
CA ASP A 35 2.24 1.73 -20.90
C ASP A 35 3.62 2.26 -21.32
N SER A 36 4.54 2.30 -20.37
CA SER A 36 5.93 2.69 -20.59
C SER A 36 6.90 1.63 -20.08
N ALA A 37 8.09 1.55 -20.69
CA ALA A 37 9.16 0.67 -20.24
C ALA A 37 9.60 0.96 -18.79
N THR A 38 9.31 2.16 -18.27
CA THR A 38 9.71 2.58 -16.92
C THR A 38 8.65 2.36 -15.85
N SER A 39 7.40 2.04 -16.23
CA SER A 39 6.27 1.95 -15.29
C SER A 39 6.54 0.93 -14.18
N ALA A 40 7.04 -0.26 -14.53
CA ALA A 40 7.39 -1.30 -13.55
C ALA A 40 8.50 -0.86 -12.59
N THR A 41 9.52 -0.14 -13.08
CA THR A 41 10.62 0.39 -12.26
C THR A 41 10.11 1.46 -11.28
N ARG A 42 9.28 2.39 -11.76
CA ARG A 42 8.67 3.43 -10.91
C ARG A 42 7.80 2.82 -9.81
N TRP A 43 6.98 1.83 -10.16
CA TRP A 43 6.19 1.10 -9.18
C TRP A 43 7.06 0.36 -8.16
N ARG A 44 8.15 -0.28 -8.60
CA ARG A 44 9.10 -0.95 -7.72
C ARG A 44 9.70 0.02 -6.69
N MET A 45 10.05 1.24 -7.10
CA MET A 45 10.58 2.26 -6.19
C MET A 45 9.52 2.70 -5.17
N MET A 46 8.27 2.90 -5.58
CA MET A 46 7.18 3.24 -4.65
C MET A 46 6.92 2.15 -3.61
N ARG A 47 6.89 0.89 -4.02
CA ARG A 47 6.54 -0.24 -3.13
C ARG A 47 7.66 -0.68 -2.19
N ASN A 48 8.92 -0.51 -2.59
CA ASN A 48 10.06 -0.96 -1.79
C ASN A 48 10.67 0.18 -0.95
N GLY A 49 10.42 1.42 -1.33
CA GLY A 49 11.16 2.56 -0.80
C GLY A 49 12.65 2.50 -1.10
N ASP A 50 13.39 3.48 -0.59
CA ASP A 50 14.85 3.46 -0.53
C ASP A 50 15.28 3.49 0.95
N LYS A 51 16.06 2.48 1.37
CA LYS A 51 16.53 2.34 2.77
C LYS A 51 15.41 2.45 3.83
N GLY A 52 14.22 1.94 3.52
CA GLY A 52 13.07 1.97 4.42
C GLY A 52 12.28 3.29 4.41
N ILE A 53 12.68 4.27 3.59
CA ILE A 53 11.94 5.50 3.37
C ILE A 53 11.02 5.31 2.16
N TYR A 54 9.71 5.37 2.40
CA TYR A 54 8.73 5.29 1.34
C TYR A 54 8.54 6.67 0.71
N PRO A 55 8.42 6.77 -0.62
CA PRO A 55 8.11 8.04 -1.23
C PRO A 55 6.72 8.49 -0.81
N LYS A 56 6.57 9.78 -0.52
CA LYS A 56 5.28 10.37 -0.13
C LYS A 56 4.21 10.09 -1.16
N VAL A 57 3.04 9.65 -0.70
CA VAL A 57 1.86 9.47 -1.53
C VAL A 57 1.15 10.82 -1.64
N SER A 58 1.26 11.47 -2.80
CA SER A 58 0.47 12.68 -3.07
C SER A 58 -1.00 12.32 -3.31
N LEU A 59 -1.90 13.29 -3.12
CA LEU A 59 -3.33 13.10 -3.42
C LEU A 59 -3.59 12.80 -4.90
N SER A 60 -2.81 13.38 -5.81
CA SER A 60 -2.90 13.08 -7.24
C SER A 60 -2.55 11.61 -7.49
N PHE A 61 -1.46 11.13 -6.90
CA PHE A 61 -1.03 9.75 -7.04
C PHE A 61 -2.02 8.76 -6.43
N ALA A 62 -2.58 9.08 -5.25
CA ALA A 62 -3.63 8.27 -4.64
C ALA A 62 -4.88 8.18 -5.53
N ARG A 63 -5.25 9.28 -6.21
CA ARG A 63 -6.35 9.30 -7.18
C ARG A 63 -6.05 8.43 -8.39
N ASP A 64 -4.83 8.46 -8.91
CA ASP A 64 -4.43 7.63 -10.05
C ASP A 64 -4.45 6.14 -9.70
N ILE A 65 -4.06 5.79 -8.48
CA ILE A 65 -4.20 4.43 -7.94
C ILE A 65 -5.68 4.02 -7.85
N ALA A 66 -6.55 4.89 -7.32
CA ALA A 66 -7.98 4.59 -7.24
C ALA A 66 -8.58 4.33 -8.64
N LYS A 67 -8.23 5.15 -9.63
CA LYS A 67 -8.61 4.94 -11.03
C LYS A 67 -8.09 3.61 -11.58
N ALA A 68 -6.82 3.28 -11.32
CA ALA A 68 -6.21 2.02 -11.75
C ALA A 68 -6.92 0.78 -11.15
N LEU A 69 -7.46 0.91 -9.94
CA LEU A 69 -8.24 -0.12 -9.25
C LEU A 69 -9.74 -0.06 -9.58
N ASN A 70 -10.16 0.78 -10.53
CA ASN A 70 -11.55 1.01 -10.89
C ASN A 70 -12.45 1.32 -9.67
N THR A 71 -11.96 2.20 -8.79
CA THR A 71 -12.67 2.64 -7.57
C THR A 71 -12.52 4.15 -7.38
N ASP A 72 -13.30 4.74 -6.49
CA ASP A 72 -13.15 6.14 -6.09
C ASP A 72 -12.14 6.28 -4.92
N LEU A 73 -11.54 7.46 -4.81
CA LEU A 73 -10.52 7.73 -3.79
C LEU A 73 -11.08 7.58 -2.36
N PRO A 74 -12.26 8.11 -2.00
CA PRO A 74 -12.86 7.85 -0.68
C PRO A 74 -12.97 6.37 -0.33
N SER A 75 -13.50 5.54 -1.23
CA SER A 75 -13.62 4.09 -1.03
C SER A 75 -12.25 3.42 -0.82
N LEU A 76 -11.24 3.81 -1.59
CA LEU A 76 -9.88 3.31 -1.41
C LEU A 76 -9.32 3.70 -0.03
N ILE A 77 -9.46 4.95 0.38
CA ILE A 77 -8.97 5.45 1.67
C ILE A 77 -9.66 4.72 2.82
N PHE A 78 -10.97 4.49 2.73
CA PHE A 78 -11.71 3.73 3.73
C PHE A 78 -11.17 2.29 3.87
N ARG A 79 -10.88 1.61 2.75
CA ARG A 79 -10.28 0.26 2.79
C ARG A 79 -8.88 0.26 3.39
N VAL A 80 -8.06 1.27 3.07
CA VAL A 80 -6.72 1.44 3.64
C VAL A 80 -6.81 1.62 5.16
N ASP A 81 -7.73 2.46 5.64
CA ASP A 81 -7.97 2.65 7.07
C ASP A 81 -8.43 1.36 7.76
N GLN A 82 -9.38 0.62 7.18
CA GLN A 82 -9.79 -0.67 7.73
C GLN A 82 -8.61 -1.64 7.86
N GLN A 83 -7.75 -1.72 6.83
CA GLN A 83 -6.57 -2.58 6.87
C GLN A 83 -5.52 -2.09 7.87
N TYR A 84 -5.36 -0.78 8.04
CA TYR A 84 -4.51 -0.19 9.07
C TYR A 84 -4.98 -0.63 10.47
N GLN A 85 -6.26 -0.45 10.78
CA GLN A 85 -6.85 -0.79 12.08
C GLN A 85 -6.78 -2.30 12.39
N LEU A 86 -6.89 -3.16 11.39
CA LEU A 86 -6.76 -4.61 11.58
C LEU A 86 -5.32 -5.01 11.94
N ASN A 87 -4.32 -4.43 11.27
CA ASN A 87 -2.92 -4.74 11.53
C ASN A 87 -2.47 -4.21 12.89
N THR A 88 -2.87 -3.00 13.27
CA THR A 88 -2.53 -2.45 14.60
C THR A 88 -3.10 -3.30 15.74
N ARG A 89 -4.35 -3.77 15.59
CA ARG A 89 -4.97 -4.67 16.58
C ARG A 89 -4.30 -6.04 16.64
N GLN A 90 -3.75 -6.54 15.53
CA GLN A 90 -3.00 -7.80 15.51
C GLN A 90 -1.65 -7.62 16.20
N ASP A 91 -0.94 -6.53 15.89
CA ASP A 91 0.32 -6.18 16.54
C ASP A 91 0.16 -6.06 18.07
N GLU A 92 -0.95 -5.45 18.54
CA GLU A 92 -1.29 -5.38 19.97
C GLU A 92 -1.53 -6.76 20.60
N LYS A 93 -2.25 -7.66 19.91
CA LYS A 93 -2.49 -9.03 20.40
C LYS A 93 -1.20 -9.84 20.47
N ASP A 94 -0.32 -9.69 19.48
CA ASP A 94 0.96 -10.39 19.42
C ASP A 94 1.86 -9.96 20.59
N ILE A 95 1.87 -8.66 20.93
CA ILE A 95 2.57 -8.13 22.11
C ILE A 95 2.02 -8.72 23.41
N LEU A 96 0.69 -8.78 23.55
CA LEU A 96 0.04 -9.28 24.77
C LEU A 96 0.12 -10.81 24.93
N SER A 97 0.39 -11.54 23.84
CA SER A 97 0.54 -13.00 23.83
C SER A 97 2.00 -13.47 23.94
N ALA A 98 2.96 -12.55 23.89
CA ALA A 98 4.37 -12.88 24.06
C ALA A 98 4.63 -13.43 25.47
N PRO A 99 5.36 -14.56 25.62
CA PRO A 99 5.69 -15.08 26.93
C PRO A 99 6.49 -14.04 27.71
N ILE A 100 6.05 -13.74 28.93
CA ILE A 100 6.80 -12.89 29.86
C ILE A 100 8.04 -13.68 30.26
N THR A 101 9.16 -13.42 29.59
CA THR A 101 10.43 -14.02 29.98
C THR A 101 10.80 -13.47 31.37
N PRO A 102 11.01 -14.33 32.39
CA PRO A 102 11.35 -13.90 33.75
C PRO A 102 12.75 -13.29 33.84
#